data_AF-A0A357G702-F1
#
_entry.id   AF-A0A357G702-F1
#
_cell.length_a   1.000
_cell.length_b   1.000
_cell.length_c   1.000
_cell.angle_alpha   90.00
_cell.angle_beta   90.00
_cell.angle_gamma   90.00
#
_symmetry.space_group_name_H-M   'P 1'
#
loop_
_entity.id
_entity.type
_entity.pdbx_description
1 polymer ?
#
loop_
_entity_poly.entity_id
_entity_poly.type
_entity_poly.pdbx_seq_one_letter_code
_entity_poly.pdbx_strand_id
1 'polypeptide(L)' 'MQKSKIKDDAVRVLGVDPGTAIVGWAVLEEKNGKITPVAFGHISTSKEKATAERLLEIASDLKEIIKKHRP' A
#
# COMPACT_ATOMS: atom_id res chain seq x y z
N MET A 1 -33.90 -1.16 24.11
CA MET A 1 -32.96 -0.36 23.31
C MET A 1 -31.77 -1.25 22.93
N GLN A 2 -31.74 -1.77 21.69
CA GLN A 2 -30.57 -2.50 21.21
C GLN A 2 -29.45 -1.47 20.93
N LYS A 3 -28.35 -1.54 21.68
CA LYS A 3 -27.13 -0.80 21.32
C LYS A 3 -26.63 -1.39 20.00
N SER A 4 -26.63 -0.59 18.93
CA SER A 4 -26.00 -0.97 17.68
C SER A 4 -24.53 -1.32 17.97
N LYS A 5 -24.10 -2.53 17.61
CA LYS A 5 -22.67 -2.87 17.57
C LYS A 5 -22.02 -1.88 16.60
N ILE A 6 -21.27 -0.91 17.11
CA ILE A 6 -20.34 -0.15 16.27
C ILE A 6 -19.40 -1.20 15.73
N LYS A 7 -19.42 -1.41 14.40
CA LYS A 7 -18.43 -2.29 13.78
C LYS A 7 -17.08 -1.68 14.08
N ASP A 8 -16.25 -2.49 14.71
CA ASP A 8 -14.86 -2.19 15.00
C ASP A 8 -14.06 -2.33 13.69
N ASP A 9 -14.45 -1.54 12.69
CA ASP A 9 -13.94 -1.59 11.32
C ASP A 9 -12.56 -0.95 11.31
N ALA A 10 -11.54 -1.80 11.26
CA ALA A 10 -10.16 -1.37 11.09
C ALA A 10 -10.00 -0.69 9.72
N VAL A 11 -9.35 0.46 9.69
CA VAL A 11 -9.02 1.18 8.46
C VAL A 11 -7.62 0.79 8.04
N ARG A 12 -7.43 0.42 6.77
CA ARG A 12 -6.09 0.26 6.20
C ARG A 12 -5.76 1.47 5.32
N VAL A 13 -4.48 1.78 5.26
CA VAL A 13 -3.96 2.91 4.49
C VAL A 13 -2.68 2.47 3.81
N LEU A 14 -2.58 2.69 2.50
CA LEU A 14 -1.36 2.54 1.72
C LEU A 14 -0.66 3.90 1.60
N GLY A 15 0.51 4.02 2.20
CA GLY A 15 1.45 5.11 1.92
C GLY A 15 2.38 4.74 0.77
N VAL A 16 2.65 5.69 -0.13
CA VAL A 16 3.57 5.54 -1.26
C VAL A 16 4.55 6.71 -1.26
N ASP A 17 5.85 6.40 -1.31
CA ASP A 17 6.95 7.36 -1.51
C ASP A 17 7.48 7.20 -2.95
N PRO A 18 7.05 8.06 -3.89
CA PRO A 18 7.25 7.83 -5.32
C PRO A 18 8.68 8.12 -5.78
N GLY A 19 9.18 7.28 -6.67
CA GLY A 19 10.42 7.45 -7.41
C GLY A 19 10.43 6.58 -8.66
N THR A 20 11.30 6.87 -9.64
CA THR A 20 11.35 6.03 -10.85
C THR A 20 12.25 4.81 -10.65
N ALA A 21 13.30 4.89 -9.84
CA ALA A 21 14.24 3.79 -9.59
C ALA A 21 13.80 2.92 -8.41
N ILE A 22 13.34 3.56 -7.35
CA ILE A 22 12.86 2.93 -6.13
C ILE A 22 11.58 3.65 -5.73
N VAL A 23 10.50 2.91 -5.49
CA VAL A 23 9.25 3.39 -4.89
C VAL A 23 9.10 2.71 -3.53
N GLY A 24 9.14 3.48 -2.45
CA GLY A 24 8.85 2.98 -1.11
C GLY A 24 7.35 2.84 -0.90
N TRP A 25 6.91 1.83 -0.15
CA TRP A 25 5.50 1.70 0.23
C TRP A 25 5.31 1.04 1.60
N ALA A 26 4.21 1.38 2.27
CA ALA A 26 3.78 0.74 3.51
C ALA A 26 2.26 0.69 3.61
N VAL A 27 1.74 -0.42 4.11
CA VAL A 27 0.34 -0.57 4.52
C VAL A 27 0.29 -0.53 6.05
N LEU A 28 -0.46 0.44 6.58
CA LEU A 28 -0.74 0.57 8.00
C LEU A 28 -2.22 0.23 8.26
N GLU A 29 -2.51 -0.33 9.42
CA GLU A 29 -3.87 -0.55 9.90
C GLU A 29 -4.09 0.29 11.16
N GLU A 30 -5.16 1.08 11.17
CA GLU A 30 -5.65 1.81 12.32
C GLU A 30 -6.88 1.09 12.87
N LYS A 31 -6.85 0.81 14.17
CA LYS A 31 -7.97 0.23 14.91
C LYS A 31 -8.02 0.79 16.32
N ASN A 32 -9.12 1.45 16.68
CA ASN A 32 -9.37 2.04 18.01
C ASN A 32 -8.24 2.98 18.49
N GLY A 33 -7.75 3.83 17.60
CA GLY A 33 -6.66 4.78 17.83
C GLY A 33 -5.27 4.15 17.82
N LYS A 34 -5.14 2.83 17.62
CA LYS A 34 -3.85 2.13 17.53
C LYS A 34 -3.48 1.89 16.08
N ILE A 35 -2.30 2.39 15.69
CA ILE A 35 -1.73 2.18 14.36
C ILE A 35 -0.70 1.05 14.44
N THR A 36 -0.80 0.08 13.53
CA THR A 36 0.16 -1.01 13.39
C THR A 36 0.59 -1.21 11.94
N PRO A 37 1.88 -1.52 11.68
CA PRO A 37 2.32 -1.87 10.34
C PRO A 37 1.80 -3.26 9.94
N VAL A 38 1.23 -3.36 8.74
CA VAL A 38 0.74 -4.63 8.15
C VAL A 38 1.76 -5.21 7.18
N ALA A 39 2.30 -4.38 6.30
CA ALA A 39 3.32 -4.75 5.32
C ALA A 39 4.06 -3.51 4.83
N PHE A 40 5.30 -3.66 4.39
CA PHE A 40 6.08 -2.58 3.81
C PHE A 40 7.16 -3.16 2.89
N GLY A 41 7.70 -2.32 2.01
CA GLY A 41 8.76 -2.72 1.10
C GLY A 41 9.07 -1.63 0.09
N HIS A 42 9.67 -2.04 -1.02
CA HIS A 42 9.91 -1.16 -2.16
C HIS A 42 9.67 -1.90 -3.48
N ILE A 43 9.40 -1.13 -4.53
CA ILE A 43 9.46 -1.57 -5.92
C ILE A 43 10.75 -0.99 -6.50
N SER A 44 11.60 -1.82 -7.10
CA SER A 44 12.84 -1.38 -7.75
C SER A 44 12.78 -1.66 -9.23
N THR A 45 13.06 -0.67 -10.06
CA THR A 45 13.14 -0.85 -11.52
C THR A 45 14.57 -0.69 -12.01
N SER A 46 14.91 -1.42 -13.07
CA SER A 46 16.21 -1.33 -13.72
C SER A 46 16.33 -0.03 -14.52
N LYS A 47 17.52 0.60 -14.48
CA LYS A 47 17.82 1.84 -15.24
C LYS A 47 17.95 1.60 -16.74
N GLU A 48 18.13 0.34 -17.13
CA GLU A 48 18.25 -0.12 -18.52
C GLU A 48 16.89 -0.15 -19.23
N LYS A 49 15.78 -0.19 -18.49
CA LYS A 49 14.42 -0.11 -19.02
C LYS A 49 14.06 1.32 -19.43
N ALA A 50 13.25 1.48 -20.48
CA ALA A 50 12.69 2.78 -20.83
C ALA A 50 11.75 3.30 -19.73
N THR A 51 11.61 4.63 -19.62
CA THR A 51 10.76 5.26 -18.61
C THR A 51 9.33 4.71 -18.60
N ALA A 52 8.74 4.47 -19.78
CA ALA A 52 7.39 3.91 -19.89
C ALA A 52 7.27 2.50 -19.30
N GLU A 53 8.28 1.65 -19.52
CA GLU A 53 8.32 0.29 -18.98
C GLU A 53 8.45 0.30 -17.45
N ARG A 54 9.29 1.19 -16.92
CA ARG A 54 9.46 1.38 -15.46
C ARG A 54 8.16 1.84 -14.81
N LEU A 55 7.43 2.77 -15.44
CA LEU A 55 6.12 3.22 -14.95
C LEU A 55 5.07 2.11 -15.01
N LEU A 56 5.07 1.29 -16.06
CA LEU A 56 4.16 0.14 -16.18
C LEU A 56 4.42 -0.91 -15.10
N GLU A 57 5.70 -1.20 -14.82
CA GLU A 57 6.13 -2.09 -13.73
C GLU A 57 5.65 -1.56 -12.38
N ILE A 58 5.95 -0.30 -12.04
CA ILE A 58 5.49 0.35 -10.80
C ILE A 58 3.96 0.27 -10.66
N ALA A 59 3.21 0.57 -11.73
CA ALA A 59 1.76 0.54 -11.71
C ALA A 59 1.20 -0.89 -11.54
N SER A 60 1.86 -1.89 -12.12
CA SER A 60 1.45 -3.30 -12.01
C SER A 60 1.72 -3.83 -10.61
N ASP A 61 2.89 -3.53 -10.05
CA ASP A 61 3.27 -3.97 -8.70
C ASP A 61 2.41 -3.30 -7.63
N LEU A 62 2.11 -2.01 -7.76
CA LEU A 62 1.17 -1.33 -6.85
C LEU A 62 -0.23 -1.94 -6.90
N LYS A 63 -0.72 -2.35 -8.09
CA LYS A 63 -2.01 -3.05 -8.19
C LYS A 63 -2.00 -4.38 -7.44
N GLU A 64 -0.92 -5.15 -7.54
CA GLU A 64 -0.79 -6.41 -6.80
C GLU A 64 -0.69 -6.18 -5.28
N ILE A 65 0.02 -5.14 -4.84
CA ILE A 65 0.08 -4.74 -3.42
C ILE A 65 -1.33 -4.37 -2.91
N ILE A 66 -2.06 -3.54 -3.65
CA ILE A 66 -3.44 -3.15 -3.30
C ILE A 66 -4.34 -4.39 -3.24
N LYS A 67 -4.28 -5.27 -4.25
CA LYS A 67 -5.09 -6.49 -4.30
C LYS A 67 -4.79 -7.45 -3.14
N LYS A 68 -3.50 -7.60 -2.78
CA LYS A 68 -3.03 -8.49 -1.72
C LYS A 68 -3.41 -7.98 -0.33
N HIS A 69 -3.18 -6.70 -0.06
CA HIS A 69 -3.32 -6.14 1.28
C HIS A 69 -4.68 -5.49 1.53
N ARG A 70 -5.45 -5.21 0.47
CA ARG A 70 -6.75 -4.54 0.51
C ARG A 70 -6.72 -3.33 1.45
N PRO A 71 -5.77 -2.40 1.22
CA PRO A 71 -5.73 -1.17 1.98
C PRO A 71 -7.02 -0.38 1.76
#